data_AF-A0A7K4ZT38-F1
#
_entry.id   AF-A0A7K4ZT38-F1
#
_cell.length_a   1.000
_cell.length_b   1.000
_cell.length_c   1.000
_cell.angle_alpha   90.00
_cell.angle_beta   90.00
_cell.angle_gamma   90.00
#
_symmetry.space_group_name_H-M   'P 1'
#
loop_
_entity.id
_entity.type
_entity.pdbx_description
1 polymer ?
#
loop_
_entity_poly.entity_id
_entity_poly.type
_entity_poly.pdbx_seq_one_letter_code
_entity_poly.pdbx_strand_id
1 'polypeptide(L)'
;MVHWTAKEKQLTASVWGKVSVEECGAEALARLLPWTQRFFSSFGTLSSPTAITGNPKVHAHGRKVLISFGETVKNLDNIKATFSKLSELHCEKLHMDPENFK
;
A
#
# COMPACT_ATOMS: atom_id res chain seq x y z
N MET A 1 6.65 21.54 -0.25
CA MET A 1 5.31 20.95 0.03
C MET A 1 4.63 20.78 -1.32
N VAL A 2 3.99 19.64 -1.60
CA VAL A 2 3.30 19.47 -2.89
C VAL A 2 2.03 20.32 -2.85
N HIS A 3 1.77 21.07 -3.92
CA HIS A 3 0.55 21.85 -4.07
C HIS A 3 -0.38 21.14 -5.04
N TRP A 4 -1.54 20.71 -4.55
CA TRP A 4 -2.59 20.10 -5.36
C TRP A 4 -3.63 21.14 -5.75
N THR A 5 -3.94 21.23 -7.03
CA THR A 5 -5.09 21.99 -7.53
C THR A 5 -6.40 21.36 -7.05
N ALA A 6 -7.48 22.15 -7.03
CA ALA A 6 -8.82 21.63 -6.72
C ALA A 6 -9.25 20.49 -7.67
N LYS A 7 -8.88 20.59 -8.95
CA LYS A 7 -9.15 19.58 -9.96
C LYS A 7 -8.43 18.27 -9.66
N GLU A 8 -7.15 18.32 -9.30
CA GLU A 8 -6.40 17.11 -8.95
C GLU A 8 -6.98 16.42 -7.71
N LYS A 9 -7.28 17.19 -6.64
CA LYS A 9 -7.93 16.65 -5.43
C LYS A 9 -9.26 15.97 -5.75
N GLN A 10 -10.09 16.61 -6.59
CA GLN A 10 -11.38 16.05 -7.00
C GLN A 10 -11.22 14.76 -7.80
N LEU A 11 -10.29 14.72 -8.75
CA LEU A 11 -10.03 13.53 -9.57
C LEU A 11 -9.51 12.37 -8.71
N THR A 12 -8.56 12.63 -7.82
CA THR A 12 -8.03 11.62 -6.89
C THR A 12 -9.14 11.06 -6.00
N ALA A 13 -9.97 11.91 -5.41
CA ALA A 13 -11.10 11.47 -4.58
C ALA A 13 -12.16 10.69 -5.38
N SER A 14 -12.45 11.12 -6.62
CA SER A 14 -13.41 10.46 -7.52
C SER A 14 -12.95 9.06 -7.93
N VAL A 15 -11.67 8.91 -8.26
CA VAL A 15 -11.08 7.59 -8.56
C VAL A 15 -11.09 6.72 -7.30
N TRP A 16 -10.64 7.27 -6.16
CA TRP A 16 -10.61 6.53 -4.89
C TRP A 16 -11.99 6.01 -4.48
N GLY A 17 -13.06 6.79 -4.71
CA GLY A 17 -14.43 6.37 -4.42
C GLY A 17 -14.91 5.14 -5.19
N LYS A 18 -14.18 4.71 -6.24
CA LYS A 18 -14.47 3.51 -7.03
C LYS A 18 -13.57 2.32 -6.68
N VAL A 19 -12.59 2.52 -5.79
CA VAL A 19 -11.62 1.48 -5.43
C VAL A 19 -12.26 0.48 -4.47
N SER A 20 -12.26 -0.79 -4.87
CA SER A 20 -12.53 -1.90 -3.97
C SER A 20 -11.31 -2.16 -3.10
N VAL A 21 -11.34 -1.69 -1.84
CA VAL A 21 -10.17 -1.76 -0.94
C VAL A 21 -9.69 -3.20 -0.73
N GLU A 22 -10.62 -4.15 -0.69
CA GLU A 22 -10.29 -5.56 -0.46
C GLU A 22 -9.66 -6.19 -1.72
N GLU A 23 -10.33 -6.07 -2.87
CA GLU A 23 -9.87 -6.67 -4.13
C GLU A 23 -8.60 -5.98 -4.63
N CYS A 24 -8.63 -4.65 -4.77
CA CYS A 24 -7.48 -3.90 -5.27
C CYS A 24 -6.28 -4.00 -4.31
N GLY A 25 -6.52 -4.11 -3.00
CA GLY A 25 -5.45 -4.25 -2.01
C GLY A 25 -4.75 -5.60 -2.12
N ALA A 26 -5.53 -6.67 -2.18
CA ALA A 26 -5.00 -8.01 -2.37
C ALA A 26 -4.22 -8.13 -3.70
N GLU A 27 -4.78 -7.62 -4.80
CA GLU A 27 -4.12 -7.64 -6.10
C GLU A 27 -2.82 -6.84 -6.12
N ALA A 28 -2.81 -5.63 -5.56
CA ALA A 28 -1.63 -4.78 -5.52
C ALA A 28 -0.46 -5.48 -4.79
N LEU A 29 -0.72 -6.05 -3.61
CA LEU A 29 0.31 -6.75 -2.85
C LEU A 29 0.74 -8.05 -3.55
N ALA A 30 -0.18 -8.79 -4.13
CA ALA A 30 0.15 -10.02 -4.86
C ALA A 30 1.09 -9.76 -6.04
N ARG A 31 0.90 -8.66 -6.77
CA ARG A 31 1.78 -8.24 -7.89
C ARG A 31 3.15 -7.77 -7.43
N LEU A 32 3.25 -7.18 -6.22
CA LEU A 32 4.50 -6.69 -5.64
C LEU A 32 5.41 -7.83 -5.14
N LEU A 33 4.81 -8.89 -4.60
CA LEU A 33 5.53 -9.92 -3.85
C LEU A 33 6.68 -10.62 -4.58
N PRO A 34 6.65 -10.93 -5.89
CA PRO A 34 7.77 -11.60 -6.57
C PRO A 34 9.15 -10.97 -6.32
N TRP A 35 9.22 -9.65 -6.09
CA TRP A 35 10.46 -8.89 -5.89
C TRP A 35 10.72 -8.53 -4.41
N THR A 36 9.73 -8.76 -3.52
CA THR A 36 9.72 -8.25 -2.14
C THR A 36 9.43 -9.32 -1.09
N GLN A 37 9.35 -10.61 -1.47
CA GLN A 37 8.98 -11.72 -0.57
C GLN A 37 9.76 -11.76 0.74
N ARG A 38 11.03 -11.32 0.73
CA ARG A 38 11.91 -11.29 1.92
C ARG A 38 11.29 -10.56 3.11
N PHE A 39 10.45 -9.55 2.88
CA PHE A 39 9.79 -8.78 3.94
C PHE A 39 8.55 -9.47 4.51
N PHE A 40 8.10 -10.57 3.91
CA PHE A 40 6.84 -11.24 4.20
C PHE A 40 7.02 -12.72 4.58
N SER A 41 8.18 -13.10 5.14
CA SER A 41 8.48 -14.48 5.54
C SER A 41 7.44 -15.09 6.51
N SER A 42 6.79 -14.26 7.34
CA SER A 42 5.73 -14.68 8.26
C SER A 42 4.39 -15.00 7.58
N PHE A 43 4.27 -14.79 6.27
CA PHE A 43 3.02 -14.99 5.52
C PHE A 43 2.81 -16.46 5.12
N GLY A 44 3.79 -17.33 5.37
CA GLY A 44 3.74 -18.74 4.97
C GLY A 44 4.14 -18.90 3.50
N THR A 45 3.49 -19.83 2.80
CA THR A 45 3.87 -20.17 1.42
C THR A 45 3.56 -19.03 0.45
N LEU A 46 4.61 -18.55 -0.22
CA LEU A 46 4.56 -17.54 -1.30
C LEU A 46 5.33 -18.02 -2.56
N SER A 47 5.48 -19.34 -2.73
CA SER A 47 6.38 -19.96 -3.71
C SER A 47 5.86 -19.97 -5.15
N SER A 48 4.59 -19.63 -5.39
CA SER A 48 3.99 -19.58 -6.72
C SER A 48 2.93 -18.48 -6.80
N PRO A 49 2.56 -18.01 -8.01
CA PRO A 49 1.48 -17.04 -8.18
C PRO A 49 0.19 -17.47 -7.50
N THR A 50 -0.23 -18.73 -7.64
CA THR A 50 -1.43 -19.28 -6.99
C THR A 50 -1.31 -19.30 -5.47
N ALA A 51 -0.13 -19.63 -4.93
CA ALA A 51 0.09 -19.60 -3.50
C ALA A 51 0.00 -18.16 -2.96
N ILE A 52 0.50 -17.17 -3.70
CA ILE A 52 0.43 -15.75 -3.33
C ILE A 52 -1.01 -15.23 -3.40
N THR A 53 -1.69 -15.43 -4.52
CA THR A 53 -3.05 -14.92 -4.73
C THR A 53 -4.08 -15.61 -3.85
N GLY A 54 -3.84 -16.85 -3.42
CA GLY A 54 -4.67 -17.55 -2.44
C GLY A 54 -4.32 -17.29 -0.97
N ASN A 55 -3.28 -16.50 -0.66
CA ASN A 55 -2.79 -16.37 0.70
C ASN A 55 -3.62 -15.35 1.53
N PRO A 56 -4.30 -15.77 2.61
CA PRO A 56 -5.16 -14.88 3.39
C PRO A 56 -4.40 -13.73 4.07
N LYS A 57 -3.11 -13.91 4.39
CA LYS A 57 -2.28 -12.83 4.96
C LYS A 57 -1.90 -11.79 3.91
N VAL A 58 -1.71 -12.18 2.65
CA VAL A 58 -1.50 -11.25 1.53
C VAL A 58 -2.75 -10.39 1.35
N HIS A 59 -3.94 -11.00 1.33
CA HIS A 59 -5.21 -10.27 1.26
C HIS A 59 -5.38 -9.29 2.42
N ALA A 60 -5.21 -9.77 3.65
CA ALA A 60 -5.37 -8.95 4.85
C ALA A 60 -4.37 -7.80 4.91
N HIS A 61 -3.13 -8.01 4.48
CA HIS A 61 -2.12 -6.95 4.47
C HIS A 61 -2.32 -5.96 3.33
N GLY A 62 -2.67 -6.43 2.12
CA GLY A 62 -3.01 -5.58 0.99
C GLY A 62 -4.17 -4.63 1.31
N ARG A 63 -5.20 -5.12 2.00
CA ARG A 63 -6.28 -4.30 2.55
C ARG A 63 -5.77 -3.21 3.50
N LYS A 64 -4.86 -3.55 4.42
CA LYS A 64 -4.26 -2.56 5.35
C LYS A 64 -3.48 -1.47 4.61
N VAL A 65 -2.73 -1.85 3.57
CA VAL A 65 -2.01 -0.90 2.72
C VAL A 65 -2.98 0.09 2.07
N LEU A 66 -4.03 -0.39 1.40
CA LEU A 66 -4.99 0.52 0.76
C LEU A 66 -5.82 1.34 1.75
N ILE A 67 -6.10 0.85 2.95
CA ILE A 67 -6.72 1.71 3.99
C ILE A 67 -5.83 2.93 4.28
N SER A 68 -4.51 2.75 4.39
CA SER A 68 -3.58 3.86 4.62
C SER A 68 -3.51 4.85 3.45
N PHE A 69 -3.59 4.36 2.20
CA PHE A 69 -3.76 5.23 1.03
C PHE A 69 -5.08 6.02 1.09
N GLY A 70 -6.17 5.39 1.52
CA GLY A 70 -7.46 6.07 1.67
C GLY A 70 -7.48 7.17 2.73
N GLU A 71 -6.76 6.98 3.83
CA GLU A 71 -6.53 8.02 4.84
C GLU A 71 -5.75 9.20 4.26
N THR A 72 -4.77 8.92 3.40
CA THR A 72 -3.98 9.95 2.70
C THR A 72 -4.80 10.70 1.65
N VAL A 73 -5.68 10.03 0.90
CA VAL A 73 -6.58 10.69 -0.07
C VAL A 73 -7.48 11.72 0.63
N LYS A 74 -7.86 11.48 1.89
CA LYS A 74 -8.61 12.45 2.70
C LYS A 74 -7.76 13.62 3.22
N ASN A 75 -6.44 13.50 3.18
CA ASN A 75 -5.46 14.43 3.77
C ASN A 75 -4.33 14.80 2.79
N LEU A 76 -4.65 15.03 1.50
CA LEU A 76 -3.66 15.26 0.43
C LEU A 76 -2.73 16.46 0.66
N ASP A 77 -3.12 17.44 1.47
CA ASP A 77 -2.27 18.57 1.85
C ASP A 77 -1.26 18.21 2.95
N ASN A 78 -1.44 17.08 3.64
CA ASN A 78 -0.67 16.69 4.82
C ASN A 78 -0.13 15.25 4.74
N ILE A 79 0.28 14.83 3.54
CA ILE A 79 0.79 13.48 3.25
C ILE A 79 1.97 13.11 4.16
N LYS A 80 2.94 14.02 4.34
CA LYS A 80 4.13 13.78 5.15
C LYS A 80 3.79 13.46 6.61
N ALA A 81 2.86 14.21 7.22
CA ALA A 81 2.46 13.92 8.59
C ALA A 81 1.65 12.62 8.68
N THR A 82 0.76 12.38 7.71
CA THR A 82 -0.07 11.16 7.63
C THR A 82 0.79 9.90 7.61
N PHE A 83 1.88 9.90 6.84
CA PHE A 83 2.79 8.76 6.74
C PHE A 83 3.95 8.76 7.74
N SER A 84 4.10 9.75 8.63
CA SER A 84 5.26 9.88 9.52
C SER A 84 5.60 8.58 10.29
N LYS A 85 4.61 7.98 10.96
CA LYS A 85 4.78 6.71 11.69
C LYS A 85 5.09 5.52 10.79
N LEU A 86 4.53 5.50 9.58
CA LEU A 86 4.81 4.45 8.59
C LEU A 86 6.20 4.61 8.00
N SER A 87 6.67 5.85 7.81
CA SER A 87 8.03 6.15 7.38
C SER A 87 9.05 5.60 8.38
N GLU A 88 8.85 5.86 9.68
CA GLU A 88 9.71 5.31 10.74
C GLU A 88 9.69 3.78 10.76
N LEU A 89 8.49 3.17 10.66
CA LEU A 89 8.38 1.71 10.62
C LEU A 89 9.15 1.11 9.45
N HIS A 90 8.93 1.61 8.24
CA HIS A 90 9.50 1.00 7.05
C HIS A 90 11.00 1.30 6.87
N CYS A 91 11.44 2.49 7.27
CA CYS A 91 12.85 2.88 7.21
C CYS A 91 13.66 2.25 8.36
N GLU A 92 13.30 2.57 9.61
CA GLU A 92 14.16 2.26 10.76
C GLU A 92 14.00 0.82 11.27
N LYS A 93 12.82 0.22 11.12
CA LYS A 93 12.58 -1.14 11.64
C LYS A 93 12.68 -2.20 10.55
N LEU A 94 12.06 -1.94 9.41
CA LEU A 94 12.02 -2.90 8.31
C LEU A 94 13.19 -2.75 7.33
N HIS A 95 13.95 -1.65 7.40
CA HIS A 95 15.08 -1.37 6.53
C HIS A 95 14.74 -1.56 5.04
N MET A 96 13.55 -1.12 4.65
CA MET A 96 13.06 -1.25 3.28
C MET A 96 13.73 -0.21 2.39
N ASP A 97 14.34 -0.66 1.30
CA ASP A 97 14.91 0.23 0.30
C ASP A 97 13.80 1.13 -0.30
N PRO A 98 13.99 2.46 -0.36
CA PRO A 98 13.04 3.39 -0.94
C PRO A 98 12.54 3.03 -2.35
N GLU A 99 13.34 2.32 -3.17
CA GLU A 99 12.93 1.92 -4.52
C GLU A 99 11.74 0.95 -4.49
N ASN A 100 11.48 0.25 -3.38
CA ASN A 100 10.30 -0.62 -3.24
C ASN A 100 8.97 0.15 -3.09
N PHE A 101 9.01 1.48 -2.89
CA PHE A 101 7.80 2.33 -2.80
C PHE A 101 7.42 3.01 -4.11
N LYS A 102 8.27 2.92 -5.13
CA LYS A 102 8.10 3.56 -6.44
C LYS A 102 7.35 2.66 -7.42
#